data_AF-A0A3P7FET8-F1
#
_entry.id   AF-A0A3P7FET8-F1
#
_cell.length_a   1.000
_cell.length_b   1.000
_cell.length_c   1.000
_cell.angle_alpha   90.00
_cell.angle_beta   90.00
_cell.angle_gamma   90.00
#
_symmetry.space_group_name_H-M   'P 1'
#
loop_
_entity.id
_entity.type
_entity.pdbx_description
1 polymer ?
#
loop_
_entity_poly.entity_id
_entity_poly.type
_entity_poly.pdbx_seq_one_letter_code
_entity_poly.pdbx_strand_id
1 'polypeptide(L)'
;MVHCVAGISRSAAICLAFLTKFRCKSLRQAYQLMAQKRPVVKPNIGFWRQLIAYEQDIKQSVGTIQLIRDKTHLDQVIPDVYLDKETGFQKLSFIRDADEYENGCNCESRNRRNSGARLKFRPVLEPVLECVEATA
;
A
#
# COMPACT_ATOMS: atom_id res chain seq x y z
N MET A 1 -17.89 2.10 -6.02
CA MET A 1 -17.11 2.92 -5.06
C MET A 1 -16.16 2.00 -4.28
N VAL A 2 -14.87 2.32 -4.15
CA VAL A 2 -13.92 1.54 -3.32
C VAL A 2 -13.81 2.20 -1.94
N HIS A 3 -14.19 1.51 -0.87
CA HIS A 3 -14.12 2.03 0.50
C HIS A 3 -13.61 0.97 1.49
N CYS A 4 -13.12 1.45 2.63
CA CYS A 4 -12.86 0.63 3.81
C CYS A 4 -13.25 1.45 5.04
N VAL A 5 -13.16 0.86 6.24
CA VAL A 5 -13.64 1.49 7.49
C VAL A 5 -13.08 2.92 7.67
N ALA A 6 -11.76 3.09 7.65
CA ALA A 6 -11.11 4.40 7.83
C ALA A 6 -10.71 5.10 6.52
N GLY A 7 -10.71 4.37 5.40
CA GLY A 7 -10.16 4.86 4.13
C GLY A 7 -8.66 5.17 4.19
N ILE A 8 -7.91 4.57 5.12
CA ILE A 8 -6.47 4.82 5.32
C ILE A 8 -5.60 3.78 4.59
N SER A 9 -5.95 2.50 4.69
CA SER A 9 -5.02 1.40 4.36
C SER A 9 -5.56 0.44 3.29
N ARG A 10 -6.62 -0.34 3.57
CA ARG A 10 -7.16 -1.35 2.64
C ARG A 10 -7.61 -0.77 1.28
N SER A 11 -8.55 0.19 1.29
CA SER A 11 -9.04 0.80 0.05
C SER A 11 -7.94 1.58 -0.66
N ALA A 12 -7.06 2.26 0.09
CA ALA A 12 -5.93 2.97 -0.46
C ALA A 12 -4.97 2.05 -1.22
N ALA A 13 -4.65 0.88 -0.67
CA ALA A 13 -3.78 -0.10 -1.32
C ALA A 13 -4.37 -0.59 -2.66
N ILE A 14 -5.67 -0.88 -2.71
CA ILE A 14 -6.34 -1.27 -3.96
C ILE A 14 -6.28 -0.13 -4.98
N CYS A 15 -6.58 1.09 -4.56
CA CYS A 15 -6.52 2.26 -5.45
C CYS A 15 -5.08 2.53 -5.93
N LEU A 16 -4.06 2.32 -5.10
CA LEU A 16 -2.66 2.46 -5.50
C LEU A 16 -2.26 1.43 -6.54
N ALA A 17 -2.66 0.17 -6.37
CA ALA A 17 -2.43 -0.88 -7.36
C ALA A 17 -3.10 -0.53 -8.70
N PHE A 18 -4.36 -0.07 -8.66
CA PHE A 18 -5.08 0.38 -9.85
C PHE A 18 -4.38 1.53 -10.56
N LEU A 19 -4.01 2.60 -9.83
CA LEU A 19 -3.31 3.74 -10.40
C LEU A 19 -1.96 3.33 -11.00
N THR A 20 -1.22 2.46 -10.32
CA THR A 20 0.07 1.97 -10.80
C THR A 20 -0.11 1.16 -12.09
N LYS A 21 -1.13 0.31 -12.19
CA LYS A 21 -1.39 -0.47 -13.41
C LYS A 21 -1.77 0.41 -14.59
N PHE A 22 -2.74 1.31 -14.42
CA PHE A 22 -3.43 1.93 -15.56
C PHE A 22 -3.13 3.40 -15.81
N ARG A 23 -2.67 4.17 -14.82
CA ARG A 23 -2.61 5.64 -14.92
C ARG A 23 -1.21 6.21 -14.72
N CYS A 24 -0.45 5.69 -13.76
CA CYS A 24 0.84 6.20 -13.37
C CYS A 24 1.98 5.36 -13.96
N LYS A 25 3.13 6.00 -14.19
CA LYS A 25 4.34 5.30 -14.64
C LYS A 25 4.97 4.48 -13.51
N SER A 26 4.87 4.97 -12.27
CA SER A 26 5.42 4.34 -11.07
C SER A 26 4.47 4.38 -9.88
N LEU A 27 4.72 3.50 -8.90
CA LEU A 27 4.02 3.44 -7.62
C LEU A 27 4.24 4.73 -6.81
N ARG A 28 5.44 5.33 -6.89
CA ARG A 28 5.72 6.63 -6.26
C ARG A 28 4.80 7.72 -6.81
N GLN A 29 4.66 7.79 -8.13
CA GLN A 29 3.76 8.76 -8.77
C GLN A 29 2.31 8.51 -8.40
N ALA A 30 1.88 7.23 -8.34
CA ALA A 30 0.54 6.86 -7.88
C ALA A 30 0.28 7.31 -6.44
N TYR A 31 1.26 7.10 -5.54
CA TYR A 31 1.16 7.55 -4.16
C TYR A 31 1.11 9.07 -4.04
N GLN A 32 1.97 9.80 -4.76
CA GLN A 32 1.96 11.27 -4.76
C GLN A 32 0.61 11.82 -5.23
N LEU A 33 0.05 11.27 -6.32
CA LEU A 33 -1.26 11.67 -6.81
C LEU A 33 -2.37 11.39 -5.78
N MET A 34 -2.31 10.24 -5.12
CA MET A 34 -3.30 9.88 -4.11
C MET A 34 -3.17 10.73 -2.84
N ALA A 35 -1.95 10.95 -2.36
CA ALA A 35 -1.67 11.75 -1.17
C ALA A 35 -2.10 13.22 -1.35
N GLN A 36 -1.97 13.76 -2.57
CA GLN A 36 -2.50 15.10 -2.91
C GLN A 36 -4.03 15.18 -2.76
N LYS A 37 -4.76 14.11 -3.07
CA LYS A 37 -6.24 14.07 -2.97
C LYS A 37 -6.73 13.65 -1.59
N ARG A 38 -5.98 12.78 -0.90
CA ARG A 38 -6.32 12.24 0.42
C ARG A 38 -5.04 12.09 1.25
N PRO A 39 -4.65 13.12 2.02
CA PRO A 39 -3.43 13.11 2.83
C PRO A 39 -3.40 12.03 3.92
N VAL A 40 -4.56 11.53 4.35
CA VAL A 40 -4.68 10.50 5.39
C VAL A 40 -4.29 9.09 4.92
N VAL A 41 -3.95 8.93 3.63
CA VAL A 41 -3.58 7.62 3.06
C VAL A 41 -2.26 7.13 3.64
N LYS A 42 -2.33 6.03 4.38
CA LYS A 42 -1.18 5.39 5.01
C LYS A 42 -1.36 3.86 5.00
N PRO A 43 -1.05 3.18 3.88
CA PRO A 43 -1.08 1.72 3.83
C PRO A 43 -0.16 1.11 4.87
N ASN A 44 -0.55 -0.05 5.40
CA ASN A 44 0.31 -0.83 6.29
C ASN A 44 1.54 -1.33 5.52
N ILE A 45 2.65 -1.59 6.22
CA ILE A 45 3.90 -2.08 5.66
C ILE A 45 3.72 -3.37 4.85
N GLY A 46 2.81 -4.25 5.28
CA GLY A 46 2.47 -5.46 4.53
C GLY A 46 1.91 -5.16 3.14
N PHE A 47 1.06 -4.14 3.02
CA PHE A 47 0.54 -3.68 1.73
C PHE A 47 1.63 -3.00 0.91
N TRP A 48 2.53 -2.23 1.52
CA TRP A 48 3.66 -1.66 0.79
C TRP A 48 4.56 -2.72 0.16
N ARG A 49 4.88 -3.79 0.91
CA ARG A 49 5.65 -4.94 0.35
C ARG A 49 4.95 -5.53 -0.86
N GLN A 50 3.63 -5.72 -0.78
CA GLN A 50 2.84 -6.26 -1.89
C GLN A 50 2.77 -5.28 -3.06
N LEU A 51 2.60 -3.98 -2.82
CA LEU A 51 2.55 -2.96 -3.85
C LEU A 51 3.90 -2.79 -4.59
N ILE A 52 5.01 -2.86 -3.86
CA ILE A 52 6.36 -2.81 -4.46
C ILE A 52 6.59 -4.04 -5.34
N ALA A 53 6.26 -5.23 -4.83
CA ALA A 53 6.35 -6.46 -5.61
C ALA A 53 5.42 -6.43 -6.83
N TYR A 54 4.24 -5.82 -6.69
CA TYR A 54 3.28 -5.65 -7.77
C TYR A 54 3.82 -4.70 -8.85
N GLU A 55 4.34 -3.52 -8.49
CA GLU A 55 4.97 -2.58 -9.43
C GLU A 55 6.05 -3.26 -10.28
N GLN A 56 6.93 -4.04 -9.64
CA GLN A 56 7.99 -4.77 -10.32
C GLN A 56 7.44 -5.80 -11.33
N ASP A 57 6.36 -6.50 -10.97
CA ASP A 57 5.73 -7.51 -11.82
C ASP A 57 5.04 -6.88 -13.04
N ILE A 58 4.29 -5.78 -12.85
CA ILE A 58 3.49 -5.15 -13.91
C ILE A 58 4.25 -4.14 -14.78
N LYS A 59 5.25 -3.45 -14.23
CA LYS A 59 6.06 -2.47 -14.99
C LYS A 59 7.37 -3.05 -15.49
N GLN A 60 7.75 -4.25 -15.05
CA GLN A 60 9.05 -4.87 -15.35
C GLN A 60 10.22 -3.91 -15.04
N SER A 61 10.06 -3.08 -14.01
CA SER A 61 11.00 -2.06 -13.60
C SER A 61 11.47 -2.28 -12.17
N VAL A 62 12.55 -1.61 -11.77
CA VAL A 62 12.92 -1.51 -10.36
C VAL A 62 11.79 -0.84 -9.57
N GLY A 63 11.57 -1.33 -8.34
CA GLY A 63 10.57 -0.75 -7.44
C GLY A 63 10.95 0.68 -7.08
N THR A 64 10.05 1.63 -7.30
CA THR A 64 10.35 3.06 -7.14
C THR A 64 10.35 3.49 -5.68
N ILE A 65 9.71 2.72 -4.81
CA ILE A 65 9.61 2.95 -3.36
C ILE A 65 10.44 1.91 -2.63
N GLN A 66 11.27 2.37 -1.69
CA GLN A 66 12.08 1.51 -0.84
C GLN A 66 11.58 1.52 0.61
N LEU A 67 11.72 0.38 1.29
CA LEU A 67 11.42 0.26 2.71
C LEU A 67 12.71 0.49 3.51
N ILE A 68 12.76 1.60 4.23
CA ILE A 68 13.89 2.05 5.02
C ILE A 68 13.64 1.70 6.49
N ARG A 69 14.67 1.27 7.21
CA ARG A 69 14.59 1.03 8.66
C ARG A 69 14.68 2.38 9.39
N ASP A 70 13.80 2.61 10.34
CA ASP A 70 13.87 3.81 11.16
C ASP A 70 15.10 3.74 12.08
N LYS A 71 15.78 4.86 12.26
CA LYS A 71 16.96 4.95 13.14
C LYS A 71 16.56 4.98 14.62
N THR A 72 15.37 5.47 14.92
CA THR A 72 14.85 5.62 16.29
C THR A 72 14.22 4.33 16.81
N HIS A 73 13.55 3.57 15.94
CA HIS A 73 12.91 2.31 16.25
C HIS A 73 13.45 1.22 15.32
N LEU A 74 14.47 0.48 15.80
CA LEU A 74 15.20 -0.56 15.06
C LEU A 74 14.29 -1.64 14.43
N ASP A 75 13.12 -1.90 15.02
CA ASP A 75 12.17 -2.92 14.55
C ASP A 75 11.15 -2.41 13.52
N GLN A 76 11.12 -1.11 13.26
CA GLN A 76 10.14 -0.51 12.36
C GLN A 76 10.76 -0.17 11.00
N VAL A 77 10.09 -0.67 9.96
CA VAL A 77 10.36 -0.33 8.56
C VAL A 77 9.27 0.61 8.05
N ILE A 78 9.70 1.67 7.38
CA ILE A 78 8.83 2.69 6.79
C ILE A 78 9.14 2.87 5.30
N PRO A 79 8.12 3.13 4.47
CA PRO A 79 8.33 3.57 3.09
C PRO A 79 9.09 4.91 3.03
N ASP A 80 10.03 5.00 2.10
CA ASP A 80 10.80 6.22 1.85
C ASP A 80 9.95 7.43 1.42
N VAL A 81 8.75 7.21 0.88
CA VAL A 81 7.78 8.26 0.54
C VAL A 81 7.24 9.02 1.75
N TYR A 82 7.42 8.50 2.97
CA TYR A 82 7.03 9.19 4.20
C TYR A 82 8.11 10.12 4.73
N LEU A 83 9.33 10.03 4.18
CA LEU A 83 10.43 10.93 4.53
C LEU A 83 10.29 12.22 3.70
N ASP A 84 10.29 13.37 4.35
CA ASP A 84 10.47 14.62 3.64
C ASP A 84 11.94 14.74 3.18
N LYS A 85 12.15 15.28 1.98
CA LYS A 85 13.48 15.38 1.37
C LYS A 85 14.39 16.38 2.08
N GLU A 86 13.82 17.30 2.86
CA GLU A 86 14.54 18.45 3.42
C GLU A 86 14.78 18.33 4.93
N THR A 87 13.91 17.60 5.62
CA THR A 87 14.05 17.27 7.03
C THR A 87 13.97 15.76 7.10
N GLY A 88 14.99 15.09 7.65
CA GLY A 88 14.97 13.64 7.92
C GLY A 88 13.93 13.19 8.95
N PHE A 89 12.82 13.92 9.05
CA PHE A 89 11.69 13.69 9.93
C PHE A 89 10.50 13.17 9.11
N GLN A 90 9.78 12.21 9.68
CA GLN A 90 8.53 11.72 9.12
C GLN A 90 7.59 12.90 8.92
N LYS A 91 7.04 13.07 7.71
CA LYS A 91 6.00 14.07 7.45
C LYS A 91 4.70 13.66 8.16
N LEU A 92 4.67 13.79 9.48
CA LEU A 92 3.42 13.85 10.26
C LEU A 92 2.94 15.29 10.24
N SER A 93 2.49 15.76 9.08
CA SER A 93 1.74 17.02 9.04
C SER A 93 0.32 16.77 9.56
N PHE A 94 0.13 17.11 10.83
CA PHE A 94 -1.10 17.59 11.48
C PHE A 94 -2.44 17.09 10.91
N ILE A 95 -2.89 15.95 11.43
CA ILE A 95 -4.33 15.73 11.65
C ILE A 95 -4.53 15.94 13.15
N ARG A 96 -5.33 16.96 13.50
CA ARG A 96 -5.81 17.20 14.86
C ARG A 96 -6.57 15.96 15.34
N ASP A 97 -6.15 15.50 16.51
CA ASP A 97 -6.76 14.57 17.47
C ASP A 97 -8.05 13.84 17.04
N ALA A 98 -7.93 12.51 16.96
CA ALA A 98 -9.01 11.54 17.18
C ALA A 98 -8.39 10.21 17.65
N ASP A 99 -8.13 10.17 18.96
CA ASP A 99 -8.31 9.08 19.93
C ASP A 99 -7.75 7.65 19.67
N GLU A 100 -6.94 7.26 20.66
CA GLU A 100 -6.75 5.91 21.25
C GLU A 100 -6.17 4.77 20.40
N TYR A 101 -4.87 4.54 20.58
CA TYR A 101 -4.19 3.26 20.36
C TYR A 101 -3.80 2.66 21.72
N GLU A 102 -4.74 2.00 22.39
CA GLU A 102 -4.48 1.10 23.54
C GLU A 102 -5.51 -0.03 23.49
N ASN A 103 -5.15 -1.15 22.85
CA ASN A 103 -5.31 -2.47 23.47
C ASN A 103 -4.61 -3.56 22.65
N GLY A 104 -3.78 -4.33 23.36
CA GLY A 104 -2.81 -5.27 22.83
C GLY A 104 -3.40 -6.44 22.04
N CYS A 105 -2.69 -6.83 20.99
CA CYS A 105 -2.89 -8.12 20.34
C CYS A 105 -1.76 -9.05 20.81
N ASN A 106 -2.04 -9.85 21.85
CA ASN A 106 -1.20 -10.97 22.23
C ASN A 106 -1.35 -12.07 21.16
N CYS A 107 -0.54 -12.03 20.10
CA CYS A 107 -0.45 -13.14 19.17
C CYS A 107 0.56 -14.16 19.70
N GLU A 108 0.05 -15.09 20.50
CA GLU A 108 0.77 -16.31 20.86
C GLU A 108 1.35 -16.99 19.61
N SER A 109 2.57 -17.52 19.79
CA SER A 109 3.38 -18.28 18.85
C SER A 109 2.59 -19.27 18.00
N ARG A 110 2.05 -18.82 16.86
CA ARG A 110 1.48 -19.73 15.85
C ARG A 110 2.61 -20.36 15.06
N ASN A 111 2.89 -21.60 15.44
CA ASN A 111 3.75 -22.56 14.78
C ASN A 111 3.60 -22.48 13.24
N ARG A 112 4.69 -22.15 12.54
CA ARG A 112 4.75 -22.01 11.07
C ARG A 112 4.43 -23.36 10.43
N ARG A 113 3.18 -23.54 9.98
CA ARG A 113 2.84 -24.63 9.06
C ARG A 113 3.51 -24.33 7.72
N ASN A 114 4.49 -25.15 7.38
CA ASN A 114 5.15 -25.17 6.09
C ASN A 114 4.08 -25.47 5.01
N SER A 115 3.57 -24.43 4.35
CA SER A 115 2.63 -24.60 3.24
C SER A 115 3.46 -24.64 1.96
N GLY A 116 3.50 -25.82 1.32
CA GLY A 116 4.18 -26.05 0.06
C GLY A 116 3.82 -25.00 -0.99
N ALA A 117 4.78 -24.69 -1.86
CA ALA A 117 4.71 -23.85 -3.06
C ALA A 117 3.46 -22.94 -3.13
N ARG A 118 3.40 -21.90 -2.30
CA ARG A 118 2.34 -20.89 -2.42
C ARG A 118 2.44 -20.22 -3.79
N LEU A 119 1.39 -20.36 -4.59
CA LEU A 119 1.19 -19.56 -5.80
C LEU A 119 1.38 -18.07 -5.44
N LYS A 120 2.31 -17.40 -6.13
CA LYS A 120 2.55 -15.96 -6.00
C LYS A 120 1.21 -15.26 -6.22
N PHE A 121 0.69 -14.54 -5.22
CA PHE A 121 -0.57 -13.81 -5.31
C PHE A 121 -0.52 -12.86 -6.52
N ARG A 122 -1.38 -13.12 -7.51
CA ARG A 122 -1.58 -12.25 -8.68
C ARG A 122 -2.94 -11.58 -8.52
N PRO A 123 -2.99 -10.28 -8.17
CA PRO A 123 -4.26 -9.59 -8.12
C PRO A 123 -4.80 -9.49 -9.56
N VAL A 124 -5.88 -10.22 -9.83
CA VAL A 124 -6.63 -10.13 -11.09
C VAL A 124 -7.38 -8.79 -11.08
N LEU A 125 -6.67 -7.75 -11.50
CA LEU A 125 -7.26 -6.46 -11.88
C LEU A 125 -7.50 -6.44 -13.39
N GLU A 126 -7.90 -7.54 -14.00
CA GLU A 126 -8.43 -7.50 -15.36
C GLU A 126 -9.84 -6.94 -15.30
N PRO A 127 -10.17 -5.94 -16.13
CA PRO A 127 -11.56 -5.58 -16.32
C PRO A 127 -12.29 -6.81 -16.83
N VAL A 128 -13.32 -7.24 -16.12
CA VAL A 128 -14.26 -8.23 -16.65
C VAL A 128 -14.79 -7.61 -17.94
N LEU A 129 -14.59 -8.25 -19.10
CA LEU A 129 -15.28 -7.82 -20.31
C LEU A 129 -16.77 -7.89 -19.97
N GLU A 130 -17.42 -6.73 -19.85
CA GLU A 130 -18.87 -6.68 -19.90
C GLU A 130 -19.25 -7.15 -21.30
N CYS A 131 -19.68 -8.42 -21.41
CA CYS A 131 -20.42 -8.88 -22.56
C CYS A 131 -21.69 -8.03 -22.60
N VAL A 132 -21.65 -6.95 -23.38
CA VAL A 132 -22.84 -6.19 -23.72
C VAL A 132 -23.64 -7.11 -24.64
N GLU A 133 -24.59 -7.85 -24.06
CA GLU A 133 -25.67 -8.48 -24.79
C GLU A 133 -26.58 -7.37 -25.34
N ALA A 134 -26.10 -6.67 -26.37
CA ALA A 134 -26.95 -5.88 -27.24
C ALA A 134 -27.62 -6.89 -28.19
N THR A 135 -28.75 -7.45 -27.74
CA THR A 135 -29.73 -8.00 -28.67
C THR A 135 -30.36 -6.82 -29.40
N ALA A 136 -30.15 -6.81 -30.73
CA ALA A 136 -30.73 -5.86 -31.67
C ALA A 136 -32.22 -6.12 -31.89
#